data_AF-A0A3B0QNN1-F1
#
_entry.id   AF-A0A3B0QNN1-F1
#
_cell.length_a   1.000
_cell.length_b   1.000
_cell.length_c   1.000
_cell.angle_alpha   90.00
_cell.angle_beta   90.00
_cell.angle_gamma   90.00
#
_symmetry.space_group_name_H-M   'P 1'
#
loop_
_entity.id
_entity.type
_entity.pdbx_description
1 polymer ?
#
loop_
_entity_poly.entity_id
_entity_poly.type
_entity_poly.pdbx_seq_one_letter_code
_entity_poly.pdbx_strand_id
1 'polypeptide(L)'
;MLNLNPYLKKLNNHSPLLFNSVLWLFSFAILLFIFSKGKAPIKIDYIYTFGFLISIAIPVIINLYILIPYLLKRERYLLFVIAFLINLLLFTQLNTWFFEPILDALFPDYFFISYHSNTKIIVVFSIFLIATTLIKLSEDWFHFNSNENRNLKLQNEQIQLQLSSLRSQINPHFLFNSLNVIYALTIEKKE
;
A
#
# COMPACT_ATOMS: atom_id res chain seq x y z
N MET A 1 0.26 24.94 -28.36
CA MET A 1 0.30 25.27 -26.91
C MET A 1 0.62 23.99 -26.16
N LEU A 2 1.77 23.96 -25.49
CA LEU A 2 2.33 22.78 -24.83
C LEU A 2 1.42 22.33 -23.68
N ASN A 3 0.89 21.12 -23.79
CA ASN A 3 0.10 20.50 -22.73
C ASN A 3 1.06 20.03 -21.63
N LEU A 4 1.02 20.75 -20.52
CA LEU A 4 1.87 20.56 -19.36
C LEU A 4 1.70 19.15 -18.78
N ASN A 5 2.79 18.40 -18.83
CA ASN A 5 3.27 17.47 -17.80
C ASN A 5 2.21 16.58 -17.10
N PRO A 6 2.04 15.30 -17.52
CA PRO A 6 1.09 14.37 -16.89
C PRO A 6 1.51 13.92 -15.47
N TYR A 7 2.68 14.33 -14.98
CA TYR A 7 3.19 13.93 -13.67
C TYR A 7 2.64 14.75 -12.48
N LEU A 8 1.83 15.80 -12.72
CA LEU A 8 1.41 16.75 -11.67
C LEU A 8 0.01 16.55 -11.07
N LYS A 9 -0.68 15.42 -11.33
CA LYS A 9 -1.99 15.21 -10.71
C LYS A 9 -2.27 13.77 -10.31
N LYS A 10 -1.52 13.29 -9.32
CA LYS A 10 -1.96 12.17 -8.48
C LYS A 10 -2.09 12.64 -7.04
N LEU A 11 -3.06 13.54 -6.79
CA LEU A 11 -3.72 13.58 -5.48
C LEU A 11 -4.49 12.26 -5.34
N ASN A 12 -3.75 11.20 -5.03
CA ASN A 12 -4.35 9.97 -4.55
C ASN A 12 -4.77 10.28 -3.12
N ASN A 13 -6.04 10.04 -2.81
CA ASN A 13 -6.62 10.18 -1.47
C ASN A 13 -6.08 9.09 -0.51
N HIS A 14 -4.77 8.84 -0.54
CA HIS A 14 -4.08 8.19 0.55
C HIS A 14 -4.06 9.25 1.64
N SER A 15 -4.91 9.10 2.64
CA SER A 15 -4.61 9.70 3.94
C SER A 15 -3.70 8.68 4.62
N PRO A 16 -2.37 8.77 4.48
CA PRO A 16 -1.45 7.92 5.24
C PRO A 16 -1.79 8.00 6.74
N LEU A 17 -2.35 9.13 7.16
CA LEU A 17 -2.96 9.33 8.46
C LEU A 17 -4.04 8.28 8.79
N LEU A 18 -5.06 8.05 7.95
CA LEU A 18 -6.08 7.04 8.22
C LEU A 18 -5.49 5.63 8.28
N PHE A 19 -4.60 5.29 7.34
CA PHE A 19 -3.92 3.99 7.34
C PHE A 19 -3.16 3.76 8.65
N ASN A 20 -2.31 4.72 9.04
CA ASN A 20 -1.56 4.63 10.30
C ASN A 20 -2.49 4.61 11.51
N SER A 21 -3.53 5.46 11.54
CA SER A 21 -4.47 5.52 12.66
C SER A 21 -5.16 4.17 12.86
N VAL A 22 -5.68 3.56 11.79
CA VAL A 22 -6.31 2.23 11.85
C VAL A 22 -5.29 1.18 12.29
N LEU A 23 -4.08 1.21 11.73
CA LEU A 23 -3.00 0.28 12.06
C LEU A 23 -2.63 0.34 13.54
N TRP A 24 -2.39 1.53 14.09
CA TRP A 24 -1.99 1.71 15.48
C TRP A 24 -3.12 1.42 16.47
N LEU A 25 -4.35 1.83 16.17
CA LEU A 25 -5.52 1.52 17.01
C LEU A 25 -5.78 0.01 17.07
N PHE A 26 -5.73 -0.67 15.92
CA PHE A 26 -5.92 -2.12 15.87
C PHE A 26 -4.78 -2.88 16.55
N SER A 27 -3.55 -2.42 16.35
CA SER A 27 -2.36 -2.97 17.03
C SER A 27 -2.45 -2.82 18.54
N PHE A 28 -2.89 -1.66 19.03
CA PHE A 28 -3.10 -1.43 20.45
C PHE A 28 -4.16 -2.37 21.04
N ALA A 29 -5.29 -2.53 20.35
CA ALA A 29 -6.37 -3.43 20.80
C ALA A 29 -5.90 -4.90 20.87
N ILE A 30 -5.17 -5.38 19.85
CA ILE A 30 -4.62 -6.73 19.83
C ILE A 30 -3.59 -6.93 20.94
N LEU A 31 -2.64 -6.01 21.08
CA LEU A 31 -1.59 -6.12 22.09
C LEU A 31 -2.18 -6.05 23.50
N LEU A 32 -3.15 -5.17 23.75
CA LEU A 32 -3.84 -5.10 25.03
C LEU A 32 -4.56 -6.41 25.37
N PHE A 33 -5.21 -7.04 24.38
CA PHE A 33 -5.86 -8.34 24.57
C PHE A 33 -4.84 -9.45 24.89
N ILE A 34 -3.71 -9.48 24.17
CA ILE A 34 -2.62 -10.43 24.39
C ILE A 34 -1.97 -10.23 25.76
N PHE A 35 -1.73 -8.97 26.15
CA PHE A 35 -1.06 -8.62 27.39
C PHE A 35 -1.93 -8.83 28.63
N SER A 36 -3.24 -8.58 28.51
CA SER A 36 -4.24 -8.92 29.51
C SER A 36 -4.52 -10.44 29.63
N LYS A 37 -3.94 -11.27 28.73
CA LYS A 37 -4.19 -12.72 28.66
C LYS A 37 -5.69 -13.07 28.56
N GLY A 38 -6.45 -12.23 27.86
CA GLY A 38 -7.90 -12.38 27.71
C GLY A 38 -8.73 -12.06 28.97
N LYS A 39 -8.13 -11.50 30.03
CA LYS A 39 -8.86 -10.98 31.20
C LYS A 39 -9.25 -9.51 31.00
N ALA A 40 -9.95 -8.93 31.97
CA ALA A 40 -10.19 -7.50 32.00
C ALA A 40 -8.86 -6.76 32.24
N PRO A 41 -8.44 -5.84 31.33
CA PRO A 41 -7.16 -5.17 31.43
C PRO A 41 -7.12 -4.26 32.65
N ILE A 42 -6.02 -4.34 33.41
CA ILE A 42 -5.72 -3.48 34.54
C ILE A 42 -4.75 -2.37 34.12
N LYS A 43 -4.56 -1.35 34.97
CA LYS A 43 -3.75 -0.16 34.65
C LYS A 43 -2.36 -0.51 34.10
N ILE A 44 -1.72 -1.55 34.62
CA ILE A 44 -0.39 -1.97 34.20
C ILE A 44 -0.38 -2.54 32.77
N ASP A 45 -1.45 -3.22 32.33
CA ASP A 45 -1.55 -3.75 30.97
C ASP A 45 -1.57 -2.61 29.96
N TYR A 46 -2.27 -1.52 30.26
CA TYR A 46 -2.29 -0.32 29.41
C TYR A 46 -0.91 0.33 29.32
N ILE A 47 -0.21 0.48 30.45
CA ILE A 47 1.14 1.06 30.50
C ILE A 47 2.11 0.22 29.68
N TYR A 48 2.13 -1.10 29.91
CA TYR A 48 3.00 -2.03 29.19
C TYR A 48 2.68 -2.05 27.69
N THR A 49 1.38 -2.11 27.33
CA THR A 49 0.93 -2.06 25.92
C THR A 49 1.42 -0.79 25.24
N PHE A 50 1.26 0.37 25.88
CA PHE A 50 1.65 1.65 25.29
C PHE A 50 3.16 1.75 25.11
N GLY A 51 3.94 1.36 26.11
CA GLY A 51 5.40 1.32 26.02
C GLY A 51 5.89 0.37 24.92
N PHE A 52 5.31 -0.83 24.86
CA PHE A 52 5.69 -1.83 23.86
C PHE A 52 5.31 -1.37 22.45
N LEU A 53 4.14 -0.72 22.31
CA LEU A 53 3.69 -0.14 21.04
C LEU A 53 4.66 0.93 20.53
N ILE A 54 5.19 1.78 21.41
CA ILE A 54 6.22 2.77 21.03
C ILE A 54 7.48 2.07 20.54
N SER A 55 7.92 1.02 21.25
CA SER A 55 9.13 0.28 20.87
C SER A 55 9.00 -0.40 19.51
N ILE A 56 7.84 -0.99 19.20
CA ILE A 56 7.57 -1.63 17.91
C ILE A 56 7.22 -0.63 16.81
N ALA A 57 6.78 0.58 17.16
CA ALA A 57 6.41 1.58 16.17
C ALA A 57 7.58 2.03 15.32
N ILE A 58 8.75 2.20 15.92
CA ILE A 58 9.98 2.64 15.25
C ILE A 58 10.40 1.69 14.12
N PRO A 59 10.60 0.37 14.36
CA PRO A 59 10.97 -0.56 13.29
C PRO A 59 9.88 -0.68 12.22
N VAL A 60 8.60 -0.64 12.59
CA VAL A 60 7.49 -0.68 11.63
C VAL A 60 7.49 0.55 10.73
N ILE A 61 7.70 1.75 11.27
CA ILE A 61 7.78 3.00 10.48
C ILE A 61 8.98 2.94 9.53
N ILE A 62 10.15 2.50 10.01
CA ILE A 62 11.34 2.31 9.16
C ILE A 62 11.02 1.32 8.03
N ASN A 63 10.37 0.20 8.34
CA ASN A 63 10.00 -0.79 7.35
C ASN A 63 9.05 -0.21 6.28
N LEU A 64 7.97 0.45 6.71
CA LEU A 64 6.92 0.97 5.84
C LEU A 64 7.38 2.15 4.96
N TYR A 65 8.14 3.09 5.52
CA TYR A 65 8.46 4.36 4.88
C TYR A 65 9.88 4.44 4.30
N ILE A 66 10.77 3.50 4.66
CA ILE A 66 12.15 3.47 4.17
C ILE A 66 12.43 2.19 3.40
N LEU A 67 12.34 1.01 4.04
CA LEU A 67 12.75 -0.26 3.42
C LEU A 67 11.84 -0.60 2.22
N ILE A 68 10.52 -0.54 2.39
CA ILE A 68 9.58 -0.85 1.30
C ILE A 68 9.78 0.09 0.09
N PRO A 69 9.69 1.43 0.20
CA PRO A 69 9.77 2.30 -0.97
C PRO A 69 11.17 2.35 -1.60
N TYR A 70 12.24 2.22 -0.82
CA TYR A 70 13.61 2.38 -1.34
C TYR A 70 14.25 1.08 -1.81
N LEU A 71 13.87 -0.07 -1.23
CA LEU A 71 14.45 -1.38 -1.56
C LEU A 71 13.43 -2.26 -2.29
N LEU A 72 12.27 -2.50 -1.66
CA LEU A 72 11.29 -3.46 -2.19
C LEU A 72 10.65 -2.97 -3.50
N LYS A 73 10.19 -1.71 -3.54
CA LYS A 73 9.61 -1.10 -4.76
C LYS A 73 10.63 -0.86 -5.88
N ARG A 74 11.93 -0.90 -5.56
CA ARG A 74 13.02 -0.82 -6.54
C ARG A 74 13.56 -2.21 -6.94
N GLU A 75 12.83 -3.28 -6.62
CA GLU A 75 13.17 -4.67 -6.94
C GLU A 75 14.50 -5.15 -6.33
N ARG A 76 15.01 -4.45 -5.30
CA ARG A 76 16.24 -4.80 -4.60
C ARG A 76 15.95 -5.80 -3.46
N TYR A 77 15.41 -6.97 -3.82
CA TYR A 77 14.88 -7.95 -2.86
C TYR A 77 15.92 -8.46 -1.85
N LEU A 78 17.14 -8.77 -2.29
CA LEU A 78 18.20 -9.24 -1.39
C LEU A 78 18.57 -8.18 -0.35
N LEU A 79 18.73 -6.92 -0.77
CA LEU A 79 19.01 -5.81 0.15
C LEU A 79 17.85 -5.55 1.09
N PHE A 80 16.60 -5.70 0.62
CA PHE A 80 15.42 -5.61 1.47
C PHE A 80 15.44 -6.68 2.56
N VAL A 81 15.68 -7.95 2.23
CA VAL A 81 15.72 -9.05 3.22
C VAL A 81 16.82 -8.81 4.24
N ILE A 82 18.02 -8.41 3.80
CA ILE A 82 19.14 -8.11 4.71
C ILE A 82 18.77 -6.93 5.64
N ALA A 83 18.27 -5.83 5.08
CA ALA A 83 17.88 -4.65 5.86
C ALA A 83 16.72 -4.96 6.83
N PHE A 84 15.77 -5.80 6.42
CA PHE A 84 14.66 -6.26 7.25
C PHE A 84 15.15 -7.10 8.43
N LEU A 85 16.05 -8.06 8.19
CA LEU A 85 16.65 -8.87 9.26
C LEU A 85 17.50 -8.03 10.22
N ILE A 86 18.28 -7.08 9.70
CA ILE A 86 19.04 -6.13 10.52
C ILE A 86 18.09 -5.28 11.37
N ASN A 87 17.03 -4.75 10.78
CA ASN A 87 16.02 -3.96 11.49
C ASN A 87 15.35 -4.78 12.60
N LEU A 88 14.93 -6.01 12.29
CA LEU A 88 14.35 -6.93 13.25
C LEU A 88 15.30 -7.19 14.42
N LEU A 89 16.53 -7.65 14.15
CA LEU A 89 17.50 -8.00 15.19
C LEU A 89 17.88 -6.79 16.04
N LEU A 90 18.18 -5.65 15.41
CA LEU A 90 18.55 -4.42 16.09
C LEU A 90 17.47 -3.98 17.08
N PHE A 91 16.22 -3.88 16.62
CA PHE A 91 15.14 -3.35 17.48
C PHE A 91 14.70 -4.35 18.54
N THR A 92 14.78 -5.66 18.29
CA THR A 92 14.57 -6.66 19.35
C THR A 92 15.65 -6.57 20.44
N GLN A 93 16.91 -6.30 20.07
CA GLN A 93 18.00 -6.14 21.04
C GLN A 93 17.91 -4.82 21.81
N LEU A 94 17.50 -3.73 21.13
CA LEU A 94 17.24 -2.46 21.80
C LEU A 94 16.08 -2.57 22.79
N ASN A 95 15.04 -3.34 22.45
CA ASN A 95 13.94 -3.60 23.37
C ASN A 95 14.43 -4.31 24.64
N THR A 96 15.23 -5.37 24.52
CA THR A 96 15.73 -6.09 25.71
C THR A 96 16.71 -5.26 26.55
N TRP A 97 17.52 -4.40 25.92
CA TRP A 97 18.51 -3.57 26.63
C TRP A 97 17.95 -2.32 27.28
N PHE A 98 16.91 -1.72 26.70
CA PHE A 98 16.38 -0.43 27.17
C PHE A 98 14.96 -0.53 27.68
N PHE A 99 14.07 -1.21 26.96
CA PHE A 99 12.64 -1.20 27.30
C PHE A 99 12.35 -1.95 28.60
N GLU A 100 12.86 -3.18 28.75
CA GLU A 100 12.67 -3.98 29.97
C GLU A 100 13.28 -3.28 31.22
N PRO A 101 14.56 -2.83 31.22
CA PRO A 101 15.13 -2.18 32.39
C PRO A 101 14.47 -0.84 32.76
N ILE A 102 14.02 -0.07 31.77
CA ILE A 102 13.32 1.21 32.01
C ILE A 102 11.95 0.93 32.65
N LEU A 103 11.22 -0.08 32.19
CA LEU A 103 9.94 -0.46 32.78
C LEU A 103 10.09 -0.94 34.21
N ASP A 104 11.06 -1.81 34.49
CA ASP A 104 11.33 -2.31 35.83
C ASP A 104 11.76 -1.17 36.78
N ALA A 105 12.53 -0.20 36.29
CA ALA A 105 12.94 0.97 37.07
C ALA A 105 11.78 1.95 37.36
N LEU A 106 10.86 2.14 36.41
CA LEU A 106 9.71 3.03 36.57
C LEU A 106 8.56 2.39 37.37
N PHE A 107 8.45 1.06 37.33
CA PHE A 107 7.34 0.29 37.91
C PHE A 107 7.86 -0.92 38.71
N PRO A 108 8.69 -0.72 39.74
CA PRO A 108 9.38 -1.80 40.47
C PRO A 108 8.43 -2.75 41.22
N ASP A 109 7.23 -2.29 41.58
CA ASP A 109 6.21 -3.11 42.26
C ASP A 109 5.49 -4.09 41.30
N TYR A 110 5.78 -4.03 40.00
CA TYR A 110 5.11 -4.83 38.99
C TYR A 110 6.07 -5.86 38.38
N PHE A 111 5.74 -7.14 38.54
CA PHE A 111 6.51 -8.25 37.95
C PHE A 111 6.01 -8.55 36.53
N PHE A 112 6.76 -8.13 35.51
CA PHE A 112 6.46 -8.36 34.09
C PHE A 112 6.85 -9.78 33.59
N ILE A 113 6.63 -10.82 34.41
CA ILE A 113 7.10 -12.21 34.22
C ILE A 113 6.70 -12.82 32.87
N SER A 114 5.62 -12.32 32.25
CA SER A 114 5.02 -13.01 31.11
C SER A 114 5.74 -12.80 29.77
N TYR A 115 6.64 -11.82 29.65
CA TYR A 115 7.20 -11.40 28.34
C TYR A 115 8.72 -11.44 28.23
N HIS A 116 9.42 -11.81 29.31
CA HIS A 116 10.87 -11.82 29.47
C HIS A 116 11.67 -12.86 28.65
N SER A 117 11.08 -13.48 27.63
CA SER A 117 11.80 -14.42 26.76
C SER A 117 12.20 -13.73 25.46
N ASN A 118 13.51 -13.60 25.22
CA ASN A 118 14.06 -13.07 23.97
C ASN A 118 13.41 -13.70 22.73
N THR A 119 13.14 -15.01 22.78
CA THR A 119 12.47 -15.73 21.69
C THR A 119 11.06 -15.21 21.44
N LYS A 120 10.27 -14.93 22.48
CA LYS A 120 8.91 -14.39 22.34
C LYS A 120 8.93 -12.99 21.76
N ILE A 121 9.85 -12.14 22.21
CA ILE A 121 10.01 -10.77 21.69
C ILE A 121 10.31 -10.80 20.19
N ILE A 122 11.28 -11.63 19.78
CA ILE A 122 11.63 -11.80 18.35
C ILE A 122 10.43 -12.28 17.54
N VAL A 123 9.65 -13.24 18.05
CA VAL A 123 8.46 -13.75 17.35
C VAL A 123 7.41 -12.66 17.20
N VAL A 124 7.11 -11.90 18.25
CA VAL A 124 6.13 -10.80 18.19
C VAL A 124 6.58 -9.72 17.20
N PHE A 125 7.84 -9.28 17.26
CA PHE A 125 8.37 -8.30 16.31
C PHE A 125 8.34 -8.81 14.87
N SER A 126 8.68 -10.09 14.66
CA SER A 126 8.63 -10.72 13.33
C SER A 126 7.21 -10.75 12.78
N ILE A 127 6.23 -11.18 13.58
CA ILE A 127 4.83 -11.22 13.17
C ILE A 127 4.34 -9.82 12.78
N PHE A 128 4.64 -8.81 13.60
CA PHE A 128 4.25 -7.43 13.31
C PHE A 128 4.90 -6.88 12.04
N LEU A 129 6.21 -7.05 11.88
CA LEU A 129 6.91 -6.56 10.69
C LEU A 129 6.45 -7.27 9.41
N ILE A 130 6.23 -8.58 9.46
CA ILE A 130 5.70 -9.34 8.33
C ILE A 130 4.26 -8.92 8.02
N ALA A 131 3.38 -8.86 9.04
CA ALA A 131 1.98 -8.50 8.85
C ALA A 131 1.83 -7.09 8.26
N THR A 132 2.58 -6.11 8.79
CA THR A 132 2.57 -4.73 8.28
C THR A 132 3.11 -4.65 6.85
N THR A 133 4.13 -5.43 6.50
CA THR A 133 4.63 -5.55 5.12
C THR A 133 3.56 -6.11 4.20
N LEU A 134 2.89 -7.20 4.59
CA LEU A 134 1.84 -7.82 3.79
C LEU A 134 0.65 -6.88 3.59
N ILE A 135 0.18 -6.23 4.65
CA ILE A 135 -0.91 -5.24 4.56
C ILE A 135 -0.52 -4.12 3.60
N LYS A 136 0.72 -3.61 3.68
CA LYS A 136 1.17 -2.53 2.80
C LYS A 136 1.25 -2.96 1.34
N LEU A 137 1.75 -4.17 1.09
CA LEU A 137 1.80 -4.74 -0.26
C LEU A 137 0.40 -4.99 -0.83
N SER A 138 -0.53 -5.49 -0.02
CA SER A 138 -1.93 -5.67 -0.44
C SER A 138 -2.61 -4.35 -0.78
N GLU A 139 -2.40 -3.30 0.04
CA GLU A 139 -2.89 -1.95 -0.21
C GLU A 139 -2.32 -1.39 -1.54
N ASP A 140 -0.99 -1.44 -1.69
CA ASP A 140 -0.31 -0.97 -2.89
C ASP A 140 -0.79 -1.73 -4.15
N TRP A 141 -0.97 -3.04 -4.07
CA TRP A 141 -1.46 -3.87 -5.17
C TRP A 141 -2.90 -3.53 -5.55
N PHE A 142 -3.80 -3.36 -4.57
CA PHE A 142 -5.19 -2.99 -4.82
C PHE A 142 -5.28 -1.63 -5.54
N HIS A 143 -4.49 -0.66 -5.10
CA HIS A 143 -4.41 0.64 -5.75
C HIS A 143 -3.79 0.58 -7.15
N PHE A 144 -2.75 -0.22 -7.34
CA PHE A 144 -2.15 -0.42 -8.66
C PHE A 144 -3.19 -0.97 -9.63
N ASN A 145 -3.85 -2.08 -9.25
CA ASN A 145 -4.88 -2.73 -10.06
C ASN A 145 -6.08 -1.82 -10.33
N SER A 146 -6.56 -1.05 -9.34
CA SER A 146 -7.67 -0.11 -9.55
C SER A 146 -7.30 1.01 -10.52
N ASN A 147 -6.06 1.52 -10.46
CA ASN A 147 -5.59 2.56 -11.37
C ASN A 147 -5.41 2.02 -12.79
N GLU A 148 -4.86 0.83 -12.94
CA GLU A 148 -4.69 0.15 -14.22
C GLU A 148 -6.05 -0.09 -14.90
N ASN A 149 -7.02 -0.65 -14.16
CA ASN A 149 -8.38 -0.83 -14.65
C ASN A 149 -9.05 0.48 -15.10
N ARG A 150 -8.83 1.58 -14.35
CA ARG A 150 -9.34 2.90 -14.74
C ARG A 150 -8.68 3.40 -16.02
N ASN A 151 -7.38 3.23 -16.17
CA ASN A 151 -6.65 3.63 -17.38
C ASN A 151 -7.11 2.82 -18.61
N LEU A 152 -7.30 1.51 -18.46
CA LEU A 152 -7.82 0.65 -19.53
C LEU A 152 -9.24 1.04 -19.95
N LYS A 153 -10.10 1.44 -19.02
CA LYS A 153 -11.44 1.97 -19.34
C LYS A 153 -11.36 3.26 -20.15
N LEU A 154 -10.52 4.22 -19.72
CA LEU A 154 -10.32 5.49 -20.43
C LEU A 154 -9.75 5.28 -21.84
N GLN A 155 -8.80 4.34 -22.01
CA GLN A 155 -8.27 4.00 -23.34
C GLN A 155 -9.34 3.41 -24.26
N ASN A 156 -10.20 2.51 -23.73
CA ASN A 156 -11.31 1.95 -24.50
C ASN A 156 -12.32 3.04 -24.91
N GLU A 157 -12.69 3.94 -24.00
CA GLU A 157 -13.57 5.06 -24.29
C GLU A 157 -12.99 5.95 -25.40
N GLN A 158 -11.68 6.24 -25.33
CA GLN A 158 -10.99 7.01 -26.37
C GLN A 158 -11.01 6.32 -27.74
N ILE A 159 -10.78 5.00 -27.79
CA ILE A 159 -10.86 4.22 -29.04
C ILE A 159 -12.28 4.28 -29.62
N GLN A 160 -13.31 4.15 -28.78
CA GLN A 160 -14.71 4.24 -29.24
C GLN A 160 -15.04 5.63 -29.80
N LEU A 161 -14.56 6.70 -29.16
CA LEU A 161 -14.71 8.07 -29.67
C LEU A 161 -13.99 8.26 -31.00
N GLN A 162 -12.77 7.72 -31.15
CA GLN A 162 -12.04 7.77 -32.41
C GLN A 162 -12.77 7.01 -33.52
N LEU A 163 -13.26 5.80 -33.24
CA LEU A 163 -14.04 5.01 -34.20
C LEU A 163 -15.33 5.73 -34.61
N SER A 164 -16.05 6.33 -33.66
CA SER A 164 -17.24 7.13 -33.94
C SER A 164 -16.92 8.35 -34.81
N SER A 165 -15.82 9.06 -34.51
CA SER A 165 -15.34 10.19 -35.32
C SER A 165 -14.98 9.76 -36.74
N LEU A 166 -14.19 8.69 -36.90
CA LEU A 166 -13.84 8.13 -38.21
C LEU A 166 -15.09 7.72 -38.99
N ARG A 167 -16.05 7.06 -38.34
CA ARG A 167 -17.32 6.66 -38.97
C ARG A 167 -18.13 7.88 -39.41
N SER A 168 -18.13 8.96 -38.63
CA SER A 168 -18.84 10.19 -38.97
C SER A 168 -18.24 10.93 -40.17
N GLN A 169 -16.95 10.75 -40.45
CA GLN A 169 -16.27 11.32 -41.62
C GLN A 169 -16.64 10.61 -42.94
N ILE A 170 -17.16 9.38 -42.89
CA ILE A 170 -17.70 8.69 -44.08
C ILE A 170 -19.11 9.24 -44.35
N ASN A 171 -19.21 10.18 -45.29
CA ASN A 171 -20.51 10.74 -45.69
C ASN A 171 -21.25 9.76 -46.62
N PRO A 172 -22.40 9.20 -46.23
CA PRO A 172 -23.16 8.28 -47.09
C PRO A 172 -23.58 8.93 -48.41
N HIS A 173 -23.85 10.25 -48.40
CA HIS A 173 -24.19 10.99 -49.61
C HIS A 173 -23.03 11.05 -50.61
N PHE A 174 -21.79 11.16 -50.13
CA PHE A 174 -20.62 11.13 -51.01
C PHE A 174 -20.51 9.76 -51.71
N LEU A 175 -20.72 8.68 -50.96
CA LEU A 175 -20.73 7.31 -51.50
C LEU A 175 -21.83 7.10 -52.55
N PHE A 176 -23.06 7.57 -52.28
CA PHE A 176 -24.15 7.51 -53.25
C PHE A 176 -23.86 8.37 -54.50
N ASN A 177 -23.29 9.56 -54.32
CA ASN A 177 -22.89 10.41 -55.45
C ASN A 177 -21.83 9.74 -56.33
N SER A 178 -20.79 9.14 -55.72
CA SER A 178 -19.76 8.43 -56.48
C SER A 178 -20.33 7.24 -57.25
N LEU A 179 -21.24 6.46 -56.65
CA LEU A 179 -21.91 5.34 -57.31
C LEU A 179 -22.77 5.79 -58.49
N ASN A 180 -23.56 6.86 -58.32
CA ASN A 180 -24.40 7.39 -59.38
C ASN A 180 -23.57 7.91 -60.56
N VAL A 181 -22.46 8.60 -60.29
CA VAL A 181 -21.54 9.07 -61.34
C VAL A 181 -20.91 7.90 -62.09
N ILE A 182 -20.41 6.87 -61.38
CA ILE A 182 -19.83 5.67 -62.02
C ILE A 182 -20.89 4.95 -62.87
N TYR A 183 -22.12 4.82 -62.36
CA TYR A 183 -23.22 4.20 -63.09
C TYR A 183 -23.51 4.93 -64.41
N ALA A 184 -23.61 6.27 -64.36
CA ALA A 184 -23.78 7.09 -65.55
C ALA A 184 -22.64 6.87 -66.57
N LEU A 185 -21.38 6.92 -66.11
CA LEU A 185 -20.21 6.69 -66.95
C LEU A 185 -20.18 5.29 -67.58
N THR A 186 -20.71 4.25 -66.91
CA THR A 186 -20.78 2.90 -67.47
C THR A 186 -21.89 2.70 -68.50
N ILE A 187 -22.98 3.47 -68.41
CA ILE A 187 -24.05 3.48 -69.42
C ILE A 187 -23.57 4.22 -70.66
N GLU A 188 -22.99 5.41 -70.47
CA GLU A 188 -22.48 6.25 -71.57
C GLU A 188 -21.37 5.55 -72.39
N LYS A 189 -20.65 4.61 -71.78
CA LYS A 189 -19.60 3.81 -72.45
C LYS A 189 -20.11 2.53 -73.14
N LYS A 190 -21.40 2.19 -72.98
CA LYS A 190 -22.04 1.01 -73.60
C LYS A 190 -22.81 1.35 -74.89
N GLU A 191 -23.08 2.62 -75.14
CA GLU A 191 -23.45 3.15 -76.47
C GLU A 191 -22.19 3.42 -77.30
#